data_AF-A0AAP9GJG8-F1
#
_entry.id   AF-A0AAP9GJG8-F1
#
_cell.length_a   1.000
_cell.length_b   1.000
_cell.length_c   1.000
_cell.angle_alpha   90.00
_cell.angle_beta   90.00
_cell.angle_gamma   90.00
#
_symmetry.space_group_name_H-M   'P 1'
#
loop_
_entity.id
_entity.type
_entity.pdbx_description
1 polymer ?
#
loop_
_entity_poly.entity_id
_entity_poly.type
_entity_poly.pdbx_seq_one_letter_code
_entity_poly.pdbx_strand_id
1 'polypeptide(L)'
;MALKSKGSILNRRSKDKKDGSEIEKKITVTSSASNITSSVSPTTMRLPPKPKAELAVWISELQELTDKKITPAKLMRGLIEMRSDIPSDALIEAIQKVT
;
A
#
# COMPACT_ATOMS: atom_id res chain seq x y z
N MET A 1 -14.62 27.02 27.18
CA MET A 1 -14.27 26.07 26.09
C MET A 1 -12.89 26.41 25.58
N ALA A 2 -11.89 25.60 25.90
CA ALA A 2 -10.54 25.72 25.34
C ALA A 2 -9.92 24.31 25.30
N LEU A 3 -9.49 23.88 24.11
CA LEU A 3 -8.53 22.81 23.84
C LEU A 3 -8.26 22.84 22.32
N LYS A 4 -7.14 23.43 21.90
CA LYS A 4 -6.66 23.37 20.52
C LYS A 4 -5.38 22.55 20.52
N SER A 5 -5.52 21.22 20.41
CA SER A 5 -4.39 20.30 20.26
C SER A 5 -3.81 20.44 18.85
N LYS A 6 -2.76 21.25 18.72
CA LYS A 6 -1.91 21.20 17.54
C LYS A 6 -0.90 20.09 17.79
N GLY A 7 -1.04 19.01 17.03
CA GLY A 7 -0.19 17.82 17.07
C GLY A 7 1.29 18.16 16.97
N SER A 8 2.09 17.33 17.64
CA SER A 8 3.51 17.44 17.84
C SER A 8 4.32 17.33 16.54
N ILE A 9 5.31 18.20 16.39
CA ILE A 9 6.45 17.94 15.50
C ILE A 9 7.65 17.77 16.43
N LEU A 10 7.86 16.54 16.90
CA LEU A 10 9.05 16.16 17.65
C LEU A 10 10.24 16.06 16.69
N ASN A 11 10.87 17.19 16.38
CA ASN A 11 12.14 17.23 15.66
C ASN A 11 13.28 17.29 16.68
N ARG A 12 13.54 16.19 17.41
CA ARG A 12 14.75 16.05 18.23
C ARG A 12 15.90 15.58 17.34
N ARG A 13 16.54 16.50 16.62
CA ARG A 13 17.88 16.25 16.08
C ARG A 13 18.87 16.46 17.22
N SER A 14 19.47 15.35 17.65
CA SER A 14 20.60 15.33 18.57
C SER A 14 21.74 16.17 18.01
N LYS A 15 22.32 16.95 18.91
CA LYS A 15 23.29 18.02 18.70
C LYS A 15 24.68 17.38 18.60
N ASP A 16 25.21 17.17 17.40
CA ASP A 16 26.64 16.91 17.23
C ASP A 16 27.31 18.20 16.78
N LYS A 17 28.05 18.81 17.71
CA LYS A 17 28.92 19.95 17.49
C LYS A 17 30.22 19.42 16.87
N LYS A 18 30.58 19.85 15.68
CA LYS A 18 31.98 20.00 15.29
C LYS A 18 32.19 21.30 14.53
N ASP A 19 33.05 22.13 15.11
CA ASP A 19 33.65 23.33 14.55
C ASP A 19 34.40 23.02 13.24
N GLY A 20 34.32 23.92 12.27
CA GLY A 20 35.07 23.84 11.02
C GLY A 20 34.53 24.81 9.99
N SER A 21 35.23 25.93 9.81
CA SER A 21 34.96 26.95 8.81
C SER A 21 35.06 26.42 7.38
N GLU A 22 33.96 26.38 6.64
CA GLU A 22 33.95 26.44 5.19
C GLU A 22 32.68 27.18 4.75
N ILE A 23 32.83 28.15 3.85
CA ILE A 23 31.72 28.95 3.32
C ILE A 23 30.87 28.02 2.46
N GLU A 24 29.88 27.39 3.07
CA GLU A 24 28.94 26.50 2.41
C GLU A 24 28.11 27.31 1.41
N LYS A 25 28.42 27.13 0.12
CA LYS A 25 27.65 27.64 -1.01
C LYS A 25 26.18 27.29 -0.78
N LYS A 26 25.33 28.30 -0.58
CA LYS A 26 23.88 28.15 -0.42
C LYS A 26 23.31 27.37 -1.61
N ILE A 27 23.06 26.07 -1.43
CA ILE A 27 22.36 25.25 -2.43
C ILE A 27 20.93 25.78 -2.48
N THR A 28 20.60 26.52 -3.55
CA THR A 28 19.22 26.92 -3.80
C THR A 28 18.53 25.76 -4.48
N VAL A 29 17.83 24.93 -3.70
CA VAL A 29 17.03 23.83 -4.24
C VAL A 29 15.81 24.45 -4.93
N THR A 30 15.86 24.62 -6.25
CA THR A 30 14.65 24.89 -7.03
C THR A 30 13.86 23.59 -7.08
N SER A 31 12.76 23.52 -6.32
CA SER A 31 11.81 22.41 -6.41
C SER A 31 11.18 22.42 -7.80
N SER A 32 11.71 21.64 -8.73
CA SER A 32 10.96 21.30 -9.93
C SER A 32 9.75 20.50 -9.47
N ALA A 33 8.55 21.01 -9.74
CA ALA A 33 7.34 20.25 -9.52
C ALA A 33 7.46 18.98 -10.35
N SER A 34 7.60 17.83 -9.69
CA SER A 34 7.54 16.54 -10.34
C SER A 34 6.28 16.54 -11.22
N ASN A 35 6.40 16.07 -12.47
CA ASN A 35 5.24 15.78 -13.30
C ASN A 35 4.46 14.62 -12.65
N ILE A 36 3.70 14.93 -11.59
CA ILE A 36 2.81 13.98 -10.94
C ILE A 36 1.63 13.86 -11.89
N THR A 37 1.48 12.69 -12.52
CA THR A 37 0.30 12.33 -13.29
C THR A 37 -0.89 12.08 -12.35
N SER A 38 -1.28 13.11 -11.59
CA SER A 38 -2.38 13.08 -10.61
C SER A 38 -3.76 12.98 -11.26
N SER A 39 -3.86 13.01 -12.60
CA SER A 39 -5.16 13.18 -13.27
C SER A 39 -5.96 11.89 -13.41
N VAL A 40 -5.38 10.71 -13.16
CA VAL A 40 -6.11 9.44 -13.21
C VAL A 40 -6.23 8.90 -11.80
N SER A 41 -7.44 9.01 -11.23
CA SER A 41 -7.75 8.36 -9.97
C SER A 41 -7.56 6.85 -10.13
N PRO A 42 -6.89 6.17 -9.18
CA PRO A 42 -6.71 4.73 -9.27
C PRO A 42 -8.08 4.04 -9.37
N THR A 43 -8.26 3.20 -10.39
CA THR A 43 -9.47 2.37 -10.51
C THR A 43 -9.50 1.41 -9.33
N THR A 44 -10.36 1.70 -8.36
CA THR A 44 -10.50 0.86 -7.16
C THR A 44 -11.31 -0.38 -7.53
N MET A 45 -10.78 -1.56 -7.25
CA MET A 45 -11.51 -2.82 -7.39
C MET A 45 -12.62 -2.85 -6.33
N ARG A 46 -13.88 -2.66 -6.75
CA ARG A 46 -15.04 -2.63 -5.85
C ARG A 46 -15.59 -4.03 -5.65
N LEU A 47 -15.24 -4.67 -4.54
CA LEU A 47 -15.93 -5.89 -4.12
C LEU A 47 -17.21 -5.55 -3.31
N PRO A 48 -18.32 -6.27 -3.55
CA PRO A 48 -19.49 -6.25 -2.67
C PRO A 48 -19.13 -6.70 -1.22
N PRO A 49 -19.96 -6.39 -0.22
CA PRO A 49 -19.64 -6.65 1.19
C PRO A 49 -19.50 -8.15 1.52
N LYS A 50 -20.31 -9.01 0.91
CA LYS A 50 -20.24 -10.47 1.09
C LYS A 50 -18.89 -11.08 0.65
N PRO A 51 -18.47 -10.93 -0.62
CA PRO A 51 -17.18 -11.46 -1.07
C PRO A 51 -15.96 -10.79 -0.40
N LYS A 52 -16.11 -9.57 0.15
CA LYS A 52 -15.07 -8.98 1.02
C LYS A 52 -14.88 -9.77 2.31
N ALA A 53 -15.97 -10.22 2.93
CA ALA A 53 -15.90 -11.02 4.16
C ALA A 53 -15.28 -12.39 3.88
N GLU A 54 -15.71 -13.07 2.81
CA GLU A 54 -15.15 -14.36 2.39
C GLU A 54 -13.64 -14.25 2.11
N LEU A 55 -13.21 -13.20 1.40
CA LEU A 55 -11.79 -12.93 1.15
C LEU A 55 -11.01 -12.67 2.45
N ALA A 56 -11.61 -12.00 3.43
CA ALA A 56 -10.96 -11.75 4.72
C ALA A 56 -10.75 -13.05 5.52
N VAL A 57 -11.75 -13.94 5.52
CA VAL A 57 -11.65 -15.27 6.16
C VAL A 57 -10.54 -16.08 5.51
N TRP A 58 -10.53 -16.15 4.18
CA TRP A 58 -9.51 -16.91 3.44
C TRP A 58 -8.10 -16.37 3.69
N ILE A 59 -7.93 -15.05 3.80
CA ILE A 59 -6.63 -14.46 4.16
C ILE A 59 -6.21 -14.89 5.57
N SER A 60 -7.11 -14.88 6.55
CA SER A 60 -6.78 -15.31 7.91
C SER A 60 -6.29 -16.75 7.95
N GLU A 61 -6.97 -17.65 7.26
CA GLU A 61 -6.57 -19.07 7.13
C GLU A 61 -5.17 -19.21 6.51
N LEU A 62 -4.91 -18.49 5.42
CA LEU A 62 -3.60 -18.53 4.77
C LEU A 62 -2.49 -17.90 5.64
N GLN A 63 -2.82 -16.90 6.45
CA GLN A 63 -1.87 -16.31 7.40
C GLN A 63 -1.50 -17.31 8.50
N GLU A 64 -2.48 -18.05 9.03
CA GLU A 64 -2.26 -19.12 10.02
C GLU A 64 -1.36 -20.24 9.47
N LEU A 65 -1.53 -20.60 8.20
CA LEU A 65 -0.72 -21.66 7.57
C LEU A 65 0.72 -21.23 7.24
N THR A 66 0.97 -19.95 7.02
CA THR A 66 2.26 -19.46 6.49
C THR A 66 3.07 -18.65 7.48
N ASP A 67 2.50 -18.33 8.65
CA ASP A 67 3.01 -17.38 9.65
C ASP A 67 3.43 -16.02 9.05
N LYS A 68 2.95 -15.70 7.85
CA LYS A 68 3.33 -14.51 7.09
C LYS A 68 2.15 -13.59 6.95
N LYS A 69 2.42 -12.28 7.01
CA LYS A 69 1.42 -11.27 6.71
C LYS A 69 1.02 -11.29 5.23
N ILE A 70 -0.12 -11.90 4.95
CA ILE A 70 -0.75 -11.94 3.62
C ILE A 70 -1.74 -10.78 3.51
N THR A 71 -1.60 -9.96 2.47
CA THR A 71 -2.58 -8.93 2.12
C THR A 71 -3.38 -9.40 0.91
N PRO A 72 -4.58 -8.84 0.65
CA PRO A 72 -5.35 -9.16 -0.56
C PRO A 72 -4.52 -9.03 -1.84
N ALA A 73 -3.66 -8.01 -1.90
CA ALA A 73 -2.77 -7.80 -3.03
C ALA A 73 -1.74 -8.93 -3.21
N LYS A 74 -1.18 -9.49 -2.12
CA LYS A 74 -0.24 -10.61 -2.18
C LYS A 74 -0.94 -11.89 -2.62
N LEU A 75 -2.16 -12.13 -2.13
CA LEU A 75 -2.98 -13.26 -2.56
C LEU A 75 -3.26 -13.18 -4.06
N MET A 76 -3.72 -12.03 -4.55
CA MET A 76 -3.95 -11.82 -5.98
C MET A 76 -2.67 -12.01 -6.81
N ARG A 77 -1.52 -11.56 -6.30
CA ARG A 77 -0.23 -11.75 -6.98
C ARG A 77 0.17 -13.23 -7.07
N GLY A 78 -0.03 -14.00 -6.00
CA GLY A 78 0.20 -15.44 -6.00
C GLY A 78 -0.72 -16.17 -6.98
N LEU A 79 -2.01 -15.80 -7.05
CA LEU A 79 -2.94 -16.37 -8.03
C LEU A 79 -2.53 -16.08 -9.48
N ILE A 80 -1.97 -14.90 -9.75
CA ILE A 80 -1.45 -14.56 -11.08
C ILE A 80 -0.24 -15.41 -11.43
N GLU A 81 0.66 -15.66 -10.47
CA GLU A 81 1.82 -16.54 -10.67
C GLU A 81 1.39 -18.00 -10.91
N MET A 82 0.33 -18.46 -10.24
CA MET A 82 -0.25 -19.80 -10.42
C MET A 82 -1.20 -19.92 -11.61
N ARG A 83 -1.29 -18.89 -12.48
CA ARG A 83 -2.26 -18.86 -13.59
C ARG A 83 -2.20 -20.10 -14.50
N SER A 84 -1.01 -20.66 -14.72
CA SER A 84 -0.83 -21.87 -15.54
C SER A 84 -1.50 -23.10 -14.95
N ASP A 85 -1.69 -23.12 -13.64
CA ASP A 85 -2.12 -24.31 -12.90
C ASP A 85 -3.63 -24.27 -12.64
N ILE A 86 -4.29 -23.15 -12.97
CA ILE A 86 -5.73 -22.96 -12.80
C ILE A 86 -6.44 -23.46 -14.08
N PRO A 87 -7.34 -24.46 -14.00
CA PRO A 87 -8.10 -24.90 -15.16
C PRO A 87 -9.03 -23.78 -15.65
N SER A 88 -8.80 -23.32 -16.88
CA SER A 88 -9.51 -22.19 -17.49
C SER A 88 -11.03 -22.38 -17.51
N ASP A 89 -11.48 -23.61 -17.79
CA ASP A 89 -12.89 -23.91 -17.99
C ASP A 89 -13.67 -23.78 -16.68
N ALA A 90 -13.12 -24.32 -15.59
CA ALA A 90 -13.69 -24.18 -14.26
C ALA A 90 -13.70 -22.72 -13.78
N LEU A 91 -12.67 -21.94 -14.14
CA LEU A 91 -12.62 -20.51 -13.82
C LEU A 91 -13.71 -19.73 -14.56
N ILE A 92 -13.93 -20.03 -15.85
CA ILE A 92 -14.99 -19.40 -16.65
C ILE A 92 -16.37 -19.73 -16.08
N GLU A 93 -16.62 -21.00 -15.73
CA GLU A 93 -17.88 -21.39 -15.08
C GLU A 93 -18.09 -20.68 -13.74
N ALA A 94 -17.03 -20.54 -12.94
CA ALA A 94 -17.10 -19.83 -11.66
C ALA A 94 -17.44 -18.35 -11.85
N ILE A 95 -16.88 -17.68 -12.86
CA ILE A 95 -17.19 -16.28 -13.19
C ILE A 95 -18.65 -16.14 -13.62
N GLN A 96 -19.17 -17.06 -14.42
CA GLN A 96 -20.56 -17.06 -14.88
C GLN A 96 -21.56 -17.28 -13.74
N LYS A 97 -21.21 -18.03 -12.69
CA LYS A 97 -22.08 -18.24 -11.53
C LYS A 97 -22.16 -17.02 -10.62
N VAL A 98 -21.15 -16.15 -10.65
CA VAL A 98 -21.03 -14.96 -9.79
C VAL A 98 -21.59 -13.70 -10.47
N THR A 99 -21.64 -13.68 -11.80
CA THR A 99 -22.17 -12.58 -12.62
C THR A 99 -23.65 -12.76 -12.88
#